data_AF-A0A5E4ZQI4-F1
#
_entry.id   AF-A0A5E4ZQI4-F1
#
_cell.length_a   1.000
_cell.length_b   1.000
_cell.length_c   1.000
_cell.angle_alpha   90.00
_cell.angle_beta   90.00
_cell.angle_gamma   90.00
#
_symmetry.space_group_name_H-M   'P 1'
#
loop_
_entity.id
_entity.type
_entity.pdbx_description
1 polymer ?
#
loop_
_entity_poly.entity_id
_entity_poly.type
_entity_poly.pdbx_seq_one_letter_code
_entity_poly.pdbx_strand_id
1 'polypeptide(L)' 'MAAVYGSQASMPVDETAALAAVARVALGKRPLLNVYGGDWPTPDGTGIRDYIRVVDADHWRWQRLNPDGYR' A
#
# COMPACT_ATOMS: atom_id res chain seq x y z
N MET A 1 3.21 14.52 -11.09
CA MET A 1 3.81 13.77 -9.96
C MET A 1 4.95 12.96 -10.56
N ALA A 2 6.21 13.25 -10.21
CA ALA A 2 7.35 12.52 -10.76
C ALA A 2 7.66 11.33 -9.84
N ALA A 3 7.51 10.11 -10.35
CA ALA A 3 7.95 8.91 -9.67
C ALA A 3 9.40 8.63 -10.07
N VAL A 4 10.26 8.29 -9.10
CA VAL A 4 11.61 7.84 -9.36
C VAL A 4 11.63 6.32 -9.20
N TYR A 5 12.02 5.61 -10.26
CA TYR A 5 12.22 4.17 -10.21
C TYR A 5 13.55 3.88 -9.51
N GLY A 6 13.48 3.34 -8.30
CA GLY A 6 14.64 3.10 -7.44
C GLY A 6 15.08 1.64 -7.43
N SER A 7 16.39 1.38 -7.49
CA SER A 7 16.99 0.09 -7.14
C SER A 7 16.90 -0.17 -5.64
N GLN A 8 16.88 -1.45 -5.22
CA GLN A 8 16.58 -1.99 -3.87
C GLN A 8 17.44 -1.47 -2.68
N ALA A 9 17.56 -0.17 -2.47
CA ALA A 9 18.19 0.39 -1.28
C ALA A 9 17.16 0.45 -0.13
N SER A 10 17.53 -0.15 1.00
CA SER A 10 16.77 -0.34 2.24
C SER A 10 15.82 0.82 2.59
N MET A 11 14.52 0.57 2.50
CA MET A 11 13.52 1.46 3.11
C MET A 11 13.66 1.41 4.63
N PRO A 12 13.61 2.56 5.33
CA PRO A 12 13.44 2.55 6.77
C PRO A 12 12.13 1.81 7.11
N VAL A 13 12.10 1.08 8.23
CA VAL A 13 11.04 0.12 8.57
C VAL A 13 9.62 0.72 8.58
N ASP A 14 9.51 2.03 8.77
CA ASP A 14 8.26 2.76 8.75
C ASP A 14 7.72 2.99 7.31
N GLU A 15 8.50 2.73 6.26
CA GLU A 15 8.16 3.05 4.86
C GLU A 15 7.88 1.84 3.98
N THR A 16 7.83 0.64 4.57
CA THR A 16 7.63 -0.62 3.86
C THR A 16 6.28 -0.68 3.11
N ALA A 17 5.27 0.08 3.55
CA ALA A 17 3.94 0.09 2.96
C ALA A 17 3.77 1.20 1.90
N ALA A 18 3.43 0.82 0.67
CA ALA A 18 3.24 1.74 -0.45
C ALA A 18 2.21 2.86 -0.17
N LEU A 19 1.07 2.53 0.45
CA LEU A 19 0.03 3.51 0.75
C LEU A 19 0.49 4.57 1.76
N ALA A 20 1.30 4.17 2.75
CA ALA A 20 1.88 5.10 3.71
C ALA A 20 2.89 6.05 3.04
N ALA A 21 3.72 5.54 2.13
CA ALA A 21 4.66 6.35 1.37
C ALA A 21 3.95 7.38 0.47
N VAL A 22 2.87 6.99 -0.22
CA VAL A 22 2.02 7.90 -1.01
C VAL A 22 1.45 9.02 -0.15
N ALA A 23 0.90 8.68 1.03
CA ALA A 23 0.35 9.67 1.95
C ALA A 23 1.39 10.70 2.42
N ARG A 24 2.63 10.29 2.66
CA ARG A 24 3.71 11.25 3.03
C ARG A 24 4.01 12.23 1.91
N VAL A 25 4.04 11.78 0.66
CA VAL A 25 4.26 12.66 -0.50
C VAL A 25 3.07 13.61 -0.68
N ALA A 26 1.84 13.09 -0.56
CA ALA A 26 0.62 13.90 -0.63
C ALA A 26 0.58 14.98 0.46
N LEU A 27 1.09 14.67 1.65
CA LEU A 27 1.22 15.62 2.78
C LEU A 27 2.46 16.53 2.66
N GLY A 28 3.23 16.45 1.57
CA GLY A 28 4.44 17.25 1.37
C GLY A 28 5.62 16.87 2.28
N LYS A 29 5.53 15.77 3.04
CA LYS A 29 6.62 15.28 3.90
C LYS A 29 7.77 14.65 3.11
N ARG A 30 7.55 14.35 1.82
CA ARG A 30 8.57 13.88 0.88
C ARG A 30 8.37 14.53 -0.49
N PRO A 31 9.45 14.88 -1.19
CA PRO A 31 9.36 15.54 -2.49
C PRO A 31 8.93 14.60 -3.61
N LEU A 32 9.26 13.31 -3.52
CA LEU A 32 9.06 12.32 -4.59
C LEU A 32 8.63 10.97 -4.01
N LEU A 33 7.87 10.21 -4.79
CA LEU A 33 7.50 8.83 -4.51
C LEU A 33 8.47 7.90 -5.23
N ASN A 34 9.05 6.94 -4.50
CA ASN A 34 9.83 5.87 -5.09
C ASN A 34 8.90 4.70 -5.45
N VAL A 35 8.88 4.31 -6.72
CA VAL A 35 8.13 3.14 -7.19
C VAL A 35 9.13 2.02 -7.44
N TYR A 36 8.94 0.91 -6.74
CA TYR A 36 9.81 -0.26 -6.85
C TYR A 36 9.13 -1.29 -7.76
N GLY A 37 9.63 -1.39 -8.98
CA GLY A 37 9.09 -2.24 -10.05
C GLY A 37 9.22 -1.54 -11.40
N GLY A 38 9.60 -2.30 -12.42
CA GLY A 38 9.68 -1.81 -13.80
C GLY A 38 9.78 -2.94 -14.85
N ASP A 39 9.84 -4.19 -14.39
CA ASP A 39 10.06 -5.41 -15.15
C ASP A 39 9.10 -6.54 -14.75
N TRP A 40 8.03 -6.22 -14.02
CA TRP A 40 6.98 -7.19 -13.72
C TRP A 40 6.18 -7.53 -14.99
N PRO A 41 5.70 -8.77 -15.18
CA PRO A 41 4.82 -9.14 -16.28
C PRO A 41 3.38 -8.63 -16.04
N THR A 42 3.26 -7.32 -15.80
CA THR A 42 2.02 -6.58 -15.57
C THR A 42 1.90 -5.48 -16.64
N PRO A 43 0.68 -4.99 -16.94
CA PRO A 43 0.47 -4.05 -18.04
C PRO A 43 1.30 -2.76 -17.97
N ASP A 44 1.69 -2.33 -16.77
CA ASP A 44 2.45 -1.12 -16.49
C ASP A 44 3.86 -1.38 -15.95
N GLY A 45 4.27 -2.66 -15.84
CA GLY A 45 5.55 -3.08 -15.28
C GLY A 45 5.67 -2.91 -13.77
N THR A 46 4.61 -2.47 -13.07
CA THR A 46 4.61 -2.29 -11.61
C THR A 46 3.89 -3.42 -10.89
N GLY A 47 4.14 -3.56 -9.58
CA GLY A 47 3.52 -4.61 -8.78
C GLY A 47 2.03 -4.34 -8.54
N ILE A 48 1.15 -5.20 -9.05
CA ILE A 48 -0.29 -5.19 -8.73
C ILE A 48 -0.50 -5.71 -7.31
N ARG A 49 -1.35 -5.04 -6.52
CA ARG A 49 -1.68 -5.38 -5.12
C ARG A 49 -3.17 -5.17 -4.86
N ASP A 50 -3.75 -6.02 -4.00
CA ASP A 50 -5.12 -5.85 -3.52
C ASP A 50 -5.11 -4.97 -2.25
N TYR A 51 -5.73 -3.79 -2.33
CA TYR A 51 -5.83 -2.85 -1.21
C TYR A 51 -7.20 -2.96 -0.58
N ILE A 52 -7.28 -3.72 0.50
CA ILE A 52 -8.47 -3.77 1.34
C ILE A 52 -8.49 -2.59 2.32
N ARG A 53 -9.67 -2.02 2.54
CA ARG A 53 -9.85 -1.00 3.59
C ARG A 53 -9.75 -1.66 4.96
N VAL A 54 -9.08 -0.99 5.90
CA VAL A 54 -8.89 -1.51 7.27
C VAL A 54 -10.23 -1.83 7.95
N VAL A 55 -11.25 -1.00 7.74
CA VAL A 55 -12.60 -1.19 8.31
C VAL A 55 -13.26 -2.47 7.80
N ASP A 56 -13.08 -2.82 6.51
CA ASP A 56 -13.67 -4.03 5.95
C ASP A 56 -12.98 -5.29 6.51
N ALA A 57 -11.66 -5.24 6.67
CA ALA A 57 -10.90 -6.33 7.28
C ALA A 57 -11.31 -6.57 8.75
N ASP A 58 -11.49 -5.49 9.53
CA ASP A 58 -11.95 -5.58 10.91
C ASP A 58 -13.40 -6.06 10.99
N HIS A 59 -14.27 -5.54 10.13
CA HIS A 59 -15.67 -5.97 10.06
C HIS A 59 -15.80 -7.45 9.71
N TRP A 60 -15.02 -7.94 8.73
CA TRP A 60 -14.95 -9.37 8.42
C TRP A 60 -14.48 -10.20 9.61
N ARG A 61 -13.41 -9.75 10.30
CA ARG A 61 -12.93 -10.40 11.52
C ARG A 61 -14.01 -10.46 12.59
N TRP A 62 -14.77 -9.39 12.78
CA TRP A 62 -15.86 -9.33 13.76
C TRP A 62 -16.98 -10.31 13.41
N GLN A 63 -17.44 -10.33 12.16
CA GLN A 63 -18.49 -11.26 11.72
C GLN A 63 -18.08 -12.72 11.92
N ARG A 64 -16.81 -13.05 11.64
CA ARG A 64 -16.28 -14.40 11.86
C ARG A 64 -16.35 -14.84 13.32
N LEU A 65 -16.19 -13.91 14.26
CA LEU A 65 -16.23 -14.19 15.70
C LEU A 65 -17.64 -14.10 16.30
N ASN A 66 -18.59 -13.48 15.58
CA ASN A 66 -19.96 -13.28 16.02
C ASN A 66 -20.92 -13.82 14.94
N PRO A 67 -21.04 -15.14 14.80
CA PRO A 67 -21.85 -15.76 13.75
C PRO A 67 -23.35 -15.44 13.85
N ASP A 68 -23.83 -15.08 15.04
CA ASP A 68 -25.20 -14.61 15.25
C ASP A 68 -25.38 -13.10 14.97
N GLY A 69 -24.28 -12.38 14.71
CA GLY A 69 -24.22 -11.07 14.06
C GLY A 69 -25.11 -9.97 14.62
N TYR A 70 -25.36 -8.95 13.77
CA TYR A 70 -26.27 -7.82 14.01
C TYR A 70 -27.75 -8.24 13.96
N ARG A 71 -28.13 -9.37 14.58
CA ARG A 71 -29.54 -9.73 14.75
C ARG A 71 -30.29 -8.70 15.57
#